data_AF-A0AA37IKM0-F1
#
_entry.id   AF-A0AA37IKM0-F1
#
_cell.length_a   1.000
_cell.length_b   1.000
_cell.length_c   1.000
_cell.angle_alpha   90.00
_cell.angle_beta   90.00
_cell.angle_gamma   90.00
#
_symmetry.space_group_name_H-M   'P 1'
#
loop_
_entity.id
_entity.type
_entity.pdbx_description
1 polymer ?
#
loop_
_entity_poly.entity_id
_entity_poly.type
_entity_poly.pdbx_seq_one_letter_code
_entity_poly.pdbx_strand_id
1 'polypeptide(L)'
;MRKPRFVQGDRGYSSNKHRQALRKQGIVPELARIGAPHGSGLGKTRWVVERSIAWLHNFRRLKIRYERYDYIHEAFLSLACALICWNKLKKP
;
A
#
# COMPACT_ATOMS: atom_id res chain seq x y z
N MET A 1 -15.13 -1.26 7.18
CA MET A 1 -14.00 -2.22 7.00
C MET A 1 -13.73 -2.95 8.31
N ARG A 2 -13.39 -4.25 8.26
CA ARG A 2 -12.97 -5.01 9.45
C ARG A 2 -11.54 -4.63 9.83
N LYS A 3 -11.29 -4.42 11.13
CA LYS A 3 -9.96 -4.11 11.67
C LYS A 3 -8.98 -5.28 11.44
N PRO A 4 -7.77 -5.04 10.92
CA PRO A 4 -6.81 -6.09 10.68
C PRO A 4 -6.19 -6.57 12.00
N ARG A 5 -5.86 -7.86 12.09
CA ARG A 5 -5.13 -8.44 13.22
C ARG A 5 -3.63 -8.14 13.15
N PHE A 6 -3.09 -8.08 11.94
CA PHE A 6 -1.66 -7.88 11.67
C PHE A 6 -1.49 -6.79 10.62
N VAL A 7 -0.45 -5.97 10.75
CA VAL A 7 -0.03 -5.00 9.73
C VAL A 7 1.44 -5.22 9.45
N GLN A 8 1.72 -5.51 8.18
CA GLN A 8 3.07 -5.73 7.68
C GLN A 8 3.58 -4.47 6.98
N GLY A 9 4.87 -4.17 7.12
CA GLY A 9 5.47 -2.98 6.53
C GLY A 9 6.98 -3.09 6.39
N ASP A 10 7.53 -2.25 5.51
CA ASP A 10 8.97 -2.23 5.25
C ASP A 10 9.78 -1.54 6.36
N ARG A 11 11.10 -1.49 6.17
CA ARG A 11 12.03 -0.90 7.13
C ARG A 11 11.82 0.61 7.34
N GLY A 12 11.22 1.31 6.37
CA GLY A 12 10.87 2.73 6.51
C GLY A 12 9.86 2.98 7.63
N TYR A 13 9.06 1.96 7.97
CA TYR A 13 8.09 2.02 9.06
C TYR A 13 8.62 1.51 10.41
N SER A 14 9.92 1.26 10.57
CA SER A 14 10.51 0.62 11.76
C SER A 14 10.29 1.36 13.09
N SER A 15 9.82 2.62 13.09
CA SER A 15 9.74 3.48 14.29
C SER A 15 8.93 2.87 15.44
N ASN A 16 9.36 3.11 16.67
CA ASN A 16 8.63 2.66 17.86
C ASN A 16 7.26 3.31 17.99
N LYS A 17 7.12 4.57 17.55
CA LYS A 17 5.84 5.30 17.55
C LYS A 17 4.78 4.56 16.72
N HIS A 18 5.14 4.08 15.52
CA HIS A 18 4.21 3.31 14.67
C HIS A 18 3.80 1.98 15.34
N ARG A 19 4.77 1.26 15.91
CA ARG A 19 4.50 -0.01 16.60
C ARG A 19 3.58 0.15 17.81
N GLN A 20 3.80 1.20 18.60
CA GLN A 20 2.96 1.50 19.76
C GLN A 20 1.54 1.90 19.35
N ALA A 21 1.40 2.74 18.32
CA ALA A 21 0.09 3.13 17.79
C ALA A 21 -0.72 1.90 17.32
N LEU A 22 -0.09 0.99 16.57
CA LEU A 22 -0.71 -0.26 16.13
C LEU A 22 -1.12 -1.16 17.32
N ARG A 23 -0.24 -1.32 18.32
CA ARG A 23 -0.56 -2.11 19.53
C ARG A 23 -1.65 -1.50 20.39
N LYS A 24 -1.72 -0.16 20.51
CA LYS A 24 -2.84 0.52 21.18
C LYS A 24 -4.16 0.24 20.49
N GLN A 25 -4.12 0.01 19.18
CA GLN A 25 -5.24 -0.46 18.41
C GLN A 25 -5.37 -2.00 18.45
N GLY A 26 -4.62 -2.77 19.22
CA GLY A 26 -4.71 -4.24 19.22
C GLY A 26 -4.32 -4.88 17.88
N ILE A 27 -3.53 -4.17 17.07
CA ILE A 27 -2.99 -4.65 15.79
C ILE A 27 -1.53 -5.04 16.02
N VAL A 28 -1.16 -6.24 15.59
CA VAL A 28 0.21 -6.75 15.70
C VAL A 28 1.08 -6.12 14.60
N PRO A 29 2.16 -5.40 14.95
CA PRO A 29 3.02 -4.73 13.96
C PRO A 29 4.14 -5.65 13.45
N GLU A 30 4.00 -6.16 12.24
CA GLU A 30 5.03 -6.88 11.47
C GLU A 30 5.87 -5.93 10.61
N LEU A 31 6.44 -4.92 11.26
CA LEU A 31 7.29 -3.92 10.61
C LEU A 31 8.74 -4.38 10.68
N ALA A 32 9.45 -4.43 9.55
CA ALA A 32 10.87 -4.77 9.53
C ALA A 32 11.70 -3.74 10.31
N ARG A 33 12.76 -4.19 11.00
CA ARG A 33 13.71 -3.28 11.66
C ARG A 33 14.77 -2.78 10.68
N ILE A 34 15.18 -1.52 10.83
CA ILE A 34 16.37 -1.00 10.16
C ILE A 34 17.59 -1.82 10.63
N GLY A 35 18.49 -2.18 9.72
CA GLY A 35 19.68 -2.99 10.02
C GLY A 35 19.43 -4.49 10.19
N ALA A 36 18.18 -4.96 10.24
CA ALA A 36 17.91 -6.41 10.27
C ALA A 36 18.31 -7.06 8.94
N PRO A 37 18.84 -8.31 8.94
CA PRO A 37 19.25 -9.01 7.73
C PRO A 37 18.11 -9.09 6.70
N HIS A 38 18.48 -9.16 5.41
CA HIS A 38 17.51 -9.36 4.34
C HIS A 38 16.86 -10.73 4.52
N GLY A 39 15.55 -10.75 4.75
CA GLY A 39 14.86 -12.00 5.07
C GLY A 39 13.52 -11.87 5.79
N SER A 40 12.94 -10.67 5.90
CA SER A 40 11.66 -10.45 6.59
C SER A 40 10.46 -11.19 5.97
N GLY A 41 10.66 -12.02 4.92
CA GLY A 41 9.59 -12.68 4.18
C GLY A 41 8.70 -11.72 3.39
N LEU A 42 8.93 -10.40 3.47
CA LEU A 42 8.13 -9.34 2.86
C LEU A 42 7.92 -9.60 1.37
N GLY A 43 8.92 -10.07 0.62
CA GLY A 43 8.78 -10.34 -0.81
C GLY A 43 7.65 -11.33 -1.17
N LYS A 44 7.31 -12.27 -0.27
CA LYS A 44 6.25 -13.26 -0.51
C LYS A 44 4.83 -12.71 -0.36
N THR A 45 4.64 -11.67 0.46
CA THR A 45 3.32 -11.09 0.76
C THR A 45 3.15 -9.70 0.16
N ARG A 46 4.26 -8.98 -0.08
CA ARG A 46 4.28 -7.61 -0.62
C ARG A 46 3.94 -7.56 -2.10
N TRP A 47 4.08 -8.67 -2.84
CA TRP A 47 3.77 -8.72 -4.27
C TRP A 47 2.37 -8.19 -4.60
N VAL A 48 1.38 -8.38 -3.72
CA VAL A 48 0.02 -7.87 -3.93
C VAL A 48 0.00 -6.34 -3.95
N VAL A 49 0.71 -5.71 -3.00
CA VAL A 49 0.82 -4.25 -2.88
C VAL A 49 1.62 -3.69 -4.06
N GLU A 50 2.77 -4.28 -4.35
CA GLU A 50 3.64 -3.86 -5.47
C GLU A 50 2.93 -3.98 -6.81
N ARG A 51 2.21 -5.09 -7.05
CA ARG A 51 1.40 -5.29 -8.26
C ARG A 51 0.28 -4.25 -8.37
N SER A 52 -0.43 -3.95 -7.27
CA SER A 52 -1.47 -2.92 -7.29
C SER A 52 -0.91 -1.53 -7.60
N ILE A 53 0.25 -1.18 -7.02
CA ILE A 53 0.95 0.07 -7.34
C ILE A 53 1.38 0.09 -8.81
N ALA A 54 1.91 -1.02 -9.33
CA ALA A 54 2.28 -1.13 -10.74
C ALA A 54 1.09 -0.90 -11.67
N TRP A 55 -0.11 -1.41 -11.34
CA TRP A 55 -1.33 -1.12 -12.11
C TRP A 55 -1.68 0.37 -12.11
N LEU A 56 -1.57 1.05 -10.97
CA LEU A 56 -1.80 2.49 -10.88
C LEU A 56 -0.75 3.30 -11.67
N HIS A 57 0.51 2.88 -11.63
CA HIS A 57 1.59 3.54 -12.36
C HIS A 57 1.52 3.36 -13.89
N ASN A 58 0.66 2.48 -14.40
CA ASN A 58 0.34 2.45 -15.84
C ASN A 58 -0.48 3.66 -16.29
N PHE A 59 -1.12 4.39 -15.36
CA PHE A 59 -1.77 5.65 -15.66
C PHE A 59 -0.77 6.80 -15.48
N ARG A 60 -0.41 7.47 -16.58
CA ARG A 60 0.64 8.52 -16.60
C ARG A 60 0.47 9.60 -15.52
N ARG A 61 -0.76 10.04 -15.24
CA ARG A 61 -1.06 11.08 -14.22
C ARG A 61 -0.90 10.59 -12.76
N LEU A 62 -0.82 9.28 -12.55
CA LEU A 62 -0.60 8.67 -11.24
C LEU A 62 0.85 8.21 -11.04
N LYS A 63 1.58 7.89 -12.12
CA LYS A 63 3.01 7.55 -12.05
C LYS A 63 3.86 8.71 -11.55
N ILE A 64 3.57 9.92 -12.04
CA ILE A 64 4.20 11.16 -11.62
C ILE A 64 3.06 12.12 -11.28
N ARG A 65 3.10 12.69 -10.07
CA ARG A 65 2.09 13.65 -9.63
C ARG A 65 2.37 15.01 -10.28
N TYR A 66 1.60 15.33 -11.32
CA TYR A 66 1.60 16.66 -11.95
C TYR A 66 0.56 17.60 -11.34
N GLU A 67 -0.42 17.07 -10.61
CA GLU A 67 -1.54 17.85 -10.09
C GLU A 67 -1.10 18.73 -8.93
N ARG A 68 -1.40 20.04 -9.04
CA ARG A 68 -1.19 21.02 -7.97
C ARG A 68 -2.02 20.68 -6.74
N TYR A 69 -3.27 20.28 -6.94
CA TYR A 69 -4.20 20.00 -5.86
C TYR A 69 -4.34 18.50 -5.61
N ASP A 70 -4.45 18.14 -4.34
CA ASP A 70 -4.62 16.77 -3.87
C ASP A 70 -5.96 16.15 -4.32
N TYR A 71 -7.06 16.90 -4.27
CA TYR A 71 -8.37 16.40 -4.68
C TYR A 71 -8.43 16.00 -6.16
N ILE A 72 -7.65 16.66 -7.04
CA ILE A 72 -7.55 16.28 -8.45
C ILE A 72 -6.80 14.95 -8.58
N HIS A 73 -5.71 14.78 -7.84
CA HIS A 73 -4.96 13.52 -7.81
C HIS A 73 -5.82 12.38 -7.25
N GLU A 74 -6.60 12.63 -6.21
CA GLU A 74 -7.54 11.69 -5.62
C GLU A 74 -8.66 11.28 -6.59
N ALA A 75 -9.18 12.22 -7.38
CA ALA A 75 -10.15 11.93 -8.43
C ALA A 75 -9.56 10.99 -9.50
N PHE A 76 -8.32 11.24 -9.96
CA PHE A 76 -7.64 10.32 -10.89
C PHE A 76 -7.38 8.95 -10.27
N LEU A 77 -6.99 8.91 -9.00
CA LEU A 77 -6.77 7.65 -8.28
C LEU A 77 -8.06 6.83 -8.20
N SER A 78 -9.17 7.48 -7.87
CA SER A 78 -10.49 6.85 -7.79
C SER A 78 -10.96 6.32 -9.14
N LEU A 79 -10.79 7.11 -10.21
CA LEU A 79 -11.10 6.70 -11.57
C LEU A 79 -10.25 5.51 -12.03
N ALA A 80 -8.94 5.53 -11.76
CA ALA A 80 -8.05 4.43 -12.11
C ALA A 80 -8.44 3.14 -11.38
N CYS A 81 -8.76 3.21 -10.08
CA CYS A 81 -9.27 2.07 -9.32
C CYS A 81 -10.57 1.51 -9.92
N ALA A 82 -11.52 2.37 -10.30
CA ALA A 82 -12.77 1.95 -10.95
C ALA A 82 -12.49 1.22 -12.28
N LEU A 83 -11.61 1.75 -13.12
CA LEU A 83 -11.20 1.13 -14.38
C LEU A 83 -10.49 -0.22 -14.19
N ILE A 84 -9.61 -0.32 -13.19
CA ILE A 84 -8.94 -1.59 -12.85
C ILE A 84 -9.98 -2.63 -12.44
N CYS A 85 -10.90 -2.29 -11.52
CA CYS A 85 -11.96 -3.18 -11.07
C CYS A 85 -12.85 -3.61 -12.24
N TRP A 86 -13.31 -2.66 -13.06
CA TRP A 86 -14.12 -2.93 -14.24
C TRP A 86 -13.43 -3.91 -15.20
N ASN A 87 -12.16 -3.67 -15.52
CA ASN A 87 -11.41 -4.53 -16.43
C ASN A 87 -11.10 -5.93 -15.85
N LYS A 88 -11.14 -6.10 -14.52
CA LYS A 88 -11.01 -7.41 -13.88
C LYS A 88 -12.34 -8.16 -13.86
N LEU A 89 -13.45 -7.46 -13.61
CA LEU A 89 -14.80 -8.03 -13.56
C LEU A 89 -15.37 -8.34 -14.94
N LYS A 90 -15.00 -7.56 -15.97
CA LYS A 90 -15.46 -7.75 -17.36
C LYS A 90 -14.80 -8.95 -18.06
N LYS A 91 -13.73 -9.52 -17.51
CA LYS A 91 -13.12 -10.70 -18.12
C LYS A 91 -14.12 -11.87 -18.06
N PRO A 92 -14.38 -12.56 -19.19
CA PRO A 92 -15.15 -13.81 -19.17
C PRO A 92 -14.47 -14.87 -18.32
#